data_AF-A0A7C5L652-F1
#
_entry.id   AF-A0A7C5L652-F1
#
_cell.length_a   1.000
_cell.length_b   1.000
_cell.length_c   1.000
_cell.angle_alpha   90.00
_cell.angle_beta   90.00
_cell.angle_gamma   90.00
#
_symmetry.space_group_name_H-M   'P 1'
#
loop_
_entity.id
_entity.type
_entity.pdbx_description
1 polymer ?
#
loop_
_entity_poly.entity_id
_entity_poly.type
_entity_poly.pdbx_seq_one_letter_code
_entity_poly.pdbx_strand_id
1 'polypeptide(L)'
;MPPGTCPPEASSDHKELQTAVNLRDRIRTLTALKSTLHVWEILAINRYRKYRAIVSSHLPYFLRLQEVLEHLYALYPGVRRGLLEVRKERKIDALVLGSDRGYIGDLVSRVLRVYTEFASYRRGVQINLFFVGRRGFREDLPGRKLALVEGAFGKDIDLRKVDDLAVLLMKRYMKQESDACYVFFQRPEVPLGLRGGAVEQREEREREEESPFFYPGFQEVLRAKPHAAVERGSYRPVVLRFLPPDIRKRYSPDLILNIEAEEEEFLHTLLDLYMRFFMKEVFMEHFTSINFARYRTIRRITENIDRKIGEYRRLQNKLRQEKINKEIEDIVLSHMAEEEKKERDFIEEGFTLRVDYRLPQETVSLLRTRLQRLGFSIRDVERRSLIGGIQLLDRNRVVDLSVQGKLRSLRLYIKNILRSSGW
;
A
#
# COMPACT_ATOMS: atom_id res chain seq x y z
N MET A 1 49.35 -16.28 27.96
CA MET A 1 48.24 -16.26 26.99
C MET A 1 48.40 -15.01 26.14
N PRO A 2 48.50 -15.11 24.81
CA PRO A 2 48.59 -13.90 23.97
C PRO A 2 47.21 -13.20 23.92
N PRO A 3 47.17 -11.87 23.79
CA PRO A 3 45.93 -11.12 23.65
C PRO A 3 45.26 -11.47 22.32
N GLY A 4 43.94 -11.65 22.39
CA GLY A 4 43.08 -12.12 21.31
C GLY A 4 43.18 -11.27 20.05
N THR A 5 43.32 -11.95 18.92
CA THR A 5 43.12 -11.42 17.58
C THR A 5 41.68 -10.93 17.43
N CYS A 6 41.50 -9.62 17.18
CA CYS A 6 40.24 -9.09 16.65
C CYS A 6 39.86 -9.86 15.37
N PRO A 7 38.58 -10.17 15.15
CA PRO A 7 38.14 -10.73 13.88
C PRO A 7 38.36 -9.69 12.76
N PRO A 8 38.69 -10.12 11.53
CA PRO A 8 38.90 -9.20 10.43
C PRO A 8 37.61 -8.42 10.17
N GLU A 9 37.72 -7.09 10.13
CA GLU A 9 36.63 -6.21 9.72
C GLU A 9 36.13 -6.67 8.34
N ALA A 10 34.88 -7.15 8.29
CA ALA A 10 34.24 -7.52 7.04
C ALA A 10 34.30 -6.33 6.07
N SER A 11 35.08 -6.49 5.00
CA SER A 11 35.33 -5.51 3.94
C SER A 11 34.03 -4.82 3.51
N SER A 12 34.07 -3.49 3.37
CA SER A 12 32.91 -2.65 2.99
C SER A 12 32.08 -3.22 1.84
N ASP A 13 32.74 -3.86 0.88
CA ASP A 13 32.13 -4.45 -0.32
C ASP A 13 31.15 -5.59 -0.01
N HIS A 14 31.41 -6.36 1.06
CA HIS A 14 30.50 -7.42 1.51
C HIS A 14 29.21 -6.84 2.12
N LYS A 15 29.30 -5.72 2.84
CA LYS A 15 28.12 -5.03 3.41
C LYS A 15 27.27 -4.37 2.31
N GLU A 16 27.90 -3.79 1.29
CA GLU A 16 27.21 -3.16 0.16
C GLU A 16 26.49 -4.19 -0.74
N LEU A 17 27.15 -5.31 -1.05
CA LEU A 17 26.54 -6.43 -1.79
C LEU A 17 25.36 -7.03 -1.02
N GLN A 18 25.50 -7.23 0.30
CA GLN A 18 24.39 -7.68 1.14
C GLN A 18 23.23 -6.68 1.15
N THR A 19 23.50 -5.38 1.14
CA THR A 19 22.48 -4.32 1.11
C THR A 19 21.73 -4.29 -0.22
N ALA A 20 22.43 -4.43 -1.35
CA ALA A 20 21.82 -4.45 -2.69
C ALA A 20 21.00 -5.73 -2.97
N VAL A 21 21.44 -6.89 -2.47
CA VAL A 21 20.67 -8.15 -2.52
C VAL A 21 19.40 -8.03 -1.68
N ASN A 22 19.53 -7.47 -0.47
CA ASN A 22 18.39 -7.22 0.42
C ASN A 22 17.34 -6.29 -0.22
N LEU A 23 17.76 -5.26 -0.98
CA LEU A 23 16.83 -4.38 -1.70
C LEU A 23 16.07 -5.09 -2.83
N ARG A 24 16.73 -5.96 -3.61
CA ARG A 24 16.06 -6.75 -4.65
C ARG A 24 15.00 -7.68 -4.07
N ASP A 25 15.33 -8.35 -2.97
CA ASP A 25 14.40 -9.26 -2.31
C ASP A 25 13.24 -8.52 -1.65
N ARG A 26 13.48 -7.32 -1.09
CA ARG A 26 12.42 -6.40 -0.63
C ARG A 26 11.49 -5.98 -1.76
N ILE A 27 12.03 -5.63 -2.94
CA ILE A 27 11.20 -5.28 -4.10
C ILE A 27 10.35 -6.49 -4.52
N ARG A 28 10.94 -7.69 -4.60
CA ARG A 28 10.22 -8.92 -4.97
C ARG A 28 9.10 -9.23 -3.98
N THR A 29 9.38 -9.20 -2.68
CA THR A 29 8.39 -9.46 -1.62
C THR A 29 7.27 -8.42 -1.63
N LEU A 30 7.59 -7.12 -1.77
CA LEU A 30 6.58 -6.07 -1.90
C LEU A 30 5.74 -6.23 -3.18
N THR A 31 6.33 -6.64 -4.29
CA THR A 31 5.62 -6.87 -5.56
C THR A 31 4.66 -8.06 -5.43
N ALA A 32 5.10 -9.16 -4.80
CA ALA A 32 4.26 -10.32 -4.53
C ALA A 32 3.11 -9.97 -3.58
N LEU A 33 3.39 -9.22 -2.51
CA LEU A 33 2.38 -8.70 -1.59
C LEU A 33 1.35 -7.83 -2.32
N LYS A 34 1.80 -6.91 -3.18
CA LYS A 34 0.92 -6.08 -4.02
C LYS A 34 -0.01 -6.93 -4.89
N SER A 35 0.52 -7.94 -5.58
CA SER A 35 -0.30 -8.80 -6.45
C SER A 35 -1.39 -9.53 -5.66
N THR A 36 -1.06 -10.01 -4.45
CA THR A 36 -2.02 -10.66 -3.55
C THR A 36 -3.08 -9.67 -3.10
N LEU A 37 -2.66 -8.49 -2.62
CA LEU A 37 -3.57 -7.44 -2.18
C LEU A 37 -4.49 -6.97 -3.30
N HIS A 38 -4.02 -6.89 -4.54
CA HIS A 38 -4.85 -6.53 -5.68
C HIS A 38 -5.99 -7.52 -5.94
N VAL A 39 -5.74 -8.83 -5.78
CA VAL A 39 -6.83 -9.82 -5.85
C VAL A 39 -7.86 -9.58 -4.74
N TRP A 40 -7.39 -9.30 -3.52
CA TRP A 40 -8.28 -9.01 -2.39
C TRP A 40 -9.05 -7.69 -2.57
N GLU A 41 -8.45 -6.70 -3.21
CA GLU A 41 -9.09 -5.45 -3.63
C GLU A 41 -10.26 -5.72 -4.55
N ILE A 42 -10.03 -6.51 -5.62
CA ILE A 42 -11.06 -6.93 -6.58
C ILE A 42 -12.18 -7.72 -5.89
N LEU A 43 -11.83 -8.65 -5.00
CA LEU A 43 -12.81 -9.41 -4.24
C LEU A 43 -13.66 -8.52 -3.33
N ALA A 44 -13.04 -7.55 -2.66
CA ALA A 44 -13.73 -6.61 -1.78
C ALA A 44 -14.69 -5.70 -2.56
N ILE A 45 -14.26 -5.12 -3.69
CA ILE A 45 -15.13 -4.28 -4.52
C ILE A 45 -16.29 -5.06 -5.14
N ASN A 46 -16.05 -6.30 -5.60
CA ASN A 46 -17.10 -7.14 -6.16
C ASN A 46 -18.17 -7.48 -5.12
N ARG A 47 -17.76 -7.79 -3.88
CA ARG A 47 -18.70 -8.02 -2.77
C ARG A 47 -19.47 -6.77 -2.38
N TYR A 48 -18.78 -5.63 -2.28
CA TYR A 48 -19.45 -4.36 -2.04
C TYR A 48 -20.55 -4.11 -3.08
N ARG A 49 -20.24 -4.28 -4.37
CA ARG A 49 -21.22 -4.11 -5.46
C ARG A 49 -22.37 -5.11 -5.35
N LYS A 50 -22.07 -6.39 -5.12
CA LYS A 50 -23.08 -7.46 -4.94
C LYS A 50 -24.06 -7.12 -3.81
N TYR A 51 -23.55 -6.88 -2.60
CA TYR A 51 -24.41 -6.67 -1.43
C TYR A 51 -25.12 -5.32 -1.44
N ARG A 52 -24.50 -4.28 -1.99
CA ARG A 52 -25.18 -3.02 -2.23
C ARG A 52 -26.38 -3.18 -3.17
N ALA A 53 -26.23 -3.96 -4.25
CA ALA A 53 -27.33 -4.22 -5.17
C ALA A 53 -28.45 -5.03 -4.50
N ILE A 54 -28.10 -6.02 -3.67
CA ILE A 54 -29.07 -6.83 -2.90
C ILE A 54 -29.87 -5.94 -1.94
N VAL A 55 -29.20 -5.20 -1.06
CA VAL A 55 -29.85 -4.28 -0.08
C VAL A 55 -30.75 -3.28 -0.80
N SER A 56 -30.26 -2.74 -1.93
CA SER A 56 -31.07 -1.83 -2.75
C SER A 56 -32.30 -2.48 -3.36
N SER A 57 -32.23 -3.74 -3.79
CA SER A 57 -33.36 -4.45 -4.39
C SER A 57 -34.42 -4.85 -3.37
N HIS A 58 -34.01 -5.01 -2.11
CA HIS A 58 -34.87 -5.36 -0.98
C HIS A 58 -35.64 -4.17 -0.42
N LEU A 59 -35.12 -2.96 -0.67
CA LEU A 59 -35.68 -1.72 -0.16
C LEU A 59 -37.18 -1.54 -0.46
N PRO A 60 -37.68 -1.70 -1.70
CA PRO A 60 -39.10 -1.51 -1.98
C PRO A 60 -39.99 -2.48 -1.20
N TYR A 61 -39.54 -3.73 -1.04
CA TYR A 61 -40.26 -4.73 -0.25
C TYR A 61 -40.33 -4.32 1.22
N PHE A 62 -39.22 -3.86 1.80
CA PHE A 62 -39.21 -3.41 3.19
C PHE A 62 -40.13 -2.21 3.42
N LEU A 63 -40.11 -1.23 2.52
CA LEU A 63 -40.95 -0.04 2.63
C LEU A 63 -42.44 -0.42 2.57
N ARG A 64 -42.82 -1.34 1.68
CA ARG A 64 -44.19 -1.86 1.62
C ARG A 64 -44.56 -2.66 2.86
N LEU A 65 -43.66 -3.49 3.37
CA LEU A 65 -43.88 -4.24 4.60
C LEU A 65 -44.10 -3.30 5.79
N GLN A 66 -43.29 -2.24 5.89
CA GLN A 66 -43.44 -1.19 6.91
C GLN A 66 -44.77 -0.45 6.74
N GLU A 67 -45.13 -0.04 5.52
CA GLU A 67 -46.39 0.64 5.23
C GLU A 67 -47.62 -0.20 5.64
N VAL A 68 -47.63 -1.48 5.26
CA VAL A 68 -48.70 -2.42 5.66
C VAL A 68 -48.78 -2.54 7.17
N LEU A 69 -47.64 -2.69 7.84
CA LEU A 69 -47.56 -2.81 9.29
C LEU A 69 -48.05 -1.52 9.99
N GLU A 70 -47.63 -0.34 9.52
CA GLU A 70 -48.06 0.98 10.00
C GLU A 70 -49.58 1.17 9.84
N HIS A 71 -50.14 0.76 8.71
CA HIS A 71 -51.58 0.82 8.43
C HIS A 71 -52.37 -0.12 9.35
N LEU A 72 -51.94 -1.37 9.51
CA LEU A 72 -52.63 -2.34 10.36
C LEU A 72 -52.60 -1.93 11.84
N TYR A 73 -51.49 -1.39 12.34
CA TYR A 73 -51.44 -0.87 13.71
C TYR A 73 -52.24 0.43 13.92
N ALA A 74 -52.55 1.16 12.84
CA ALA A 74 -53.50 2.28 12.89
C ALA A 74 -54.94 1.78 13.05
N LEU A 75 -55.30 0.71 12.33
CA LEU A 75 -56.62 0.07 12.39
C LEU A 75 -56.88 -0.68 13.70
N TYR A 76 -55.86 -1.37 14.22
CA TYR A 76 -55.97 -2.25 15.40
C TYR A 76 -55.15 -1.74 16.59
N PRO A 77 -55.51 -0.61 17.21
CA PRO A 77 -54.73 0.00 18.29
C PRO A 77 -54.67 -0.83 19.58
N GLY A 78 -55.58 -1.80 19.76
CA GLY A 78 -55.66 -2.68 20.94
C GLY A 78 -54.54 -3.72 21.05
N VAL A 79 -53.90 -4.08 19.94
CA VAL A 79 -52.93 -5.18 19.82
C VAL A 79 -51.48 -4.76 20.18
N ARG A 80 -51.31 -3.69 20.97
CA ARG A 80 -49.99 -3.14 21.34
C ARG A 80 -49.15 -4.02 22.28
N ARG A 81 -49.58 -5.25 22.57
CA ARG A 81 -48.91 -6.11 23.56
C ARG A 81 -47.66 -6.76 22.96
N GLY A 82 -46.57 -6.81 23.73
CA GLY A 82 -45.33 -7.48 23.33
C GLY A 82 -44.22 -6.52 22.89
N LEU A 83 -43.73 -6.67 21.65
CA LEU A 83 -42.52 -5.99 21.15
C LEU A 83 -42.68 -4.47 20.97
N LEU A 84 -43.91 -3.96 20.96
CA LEU A 84 -44.24 -2.54 20.78
C LEU A 84 -44.35 -1.72 22.07
N GLU A 85 -44.26 -2.39 23.23
CA GLU A 85 -44.48 -1.74 24.51
C GLU A 85 -43.29 -0.85 24.88
N VAL A 86 -43.48 0.47 24.88
CA VAL A 86 -42.42 1.41 25.28
C VAL A 86 -42.28 1.41 26.80
N ARG A 87 -41.08 1.08 27.28
CA ARG A 87 -40.74 1.00 28.72
C ARG A 87 -39.64 1.99 29.09
N LYS A 88 -39.50 2.27 30.38
CA LYS A 88 -38.39 3.08 30.90
C LYS A 88 -37.10 2.27 30.81
N GLU A 89 -36.10 2.81 30.11
CA GLU A 89 -34.88 2.11 29.72
C GLU A 89 -33.94 1.88 30.94
N ARG A 90 -34.11 0.76 31.66
CA ARG A 90 -33.24 0.36 32.80
C ARG A 90 -32.23 -0.71 32.42
N LYS A 91 -32.61 -1.63 31.52
CA LYS A 91 -31.75 -2.66 30.93
C LYS A 91 -31.74 -2.48 29.41
N ILE A 92 -30.55 -2.32 28.84
CA ILE A 92 -30.39 -2.10 27.40
C ILE A 92 -29.58 -3.25 26.81
N ASP A 93 -30.06 -3.85 25.74
CA ASP A 93 -29.26 -4.76 24.93
C ASP A 93 -28.62 -3.97 23.78
N ALA A 94 -27.30 -3.81 23.83
CA ALA A 94 -26.51 -3.13 22.82
C ALA A 94 -25.87 -4.15 21.89
N LEU A 95 -26.30 -4.15 20.63
CA LEU A 95 -25.76 -4.95 19.55
C LEU A 95 -24.71 -4.16 18.78
N VAL A 96 -23.43 -4.52 18.93
CA VAL A 96 -22.33 -3.83 18.25
C VAL A 96 -21.80 -4.69 17.11
N LEU A 97 -21.90 -4.19 15.89
CA LEU A 97 -21.42 -4.87 14.69
C LEU A 97 -19.96 -4.48 14.40
N GLY A 98 -19.09 -5.49 14.44
CA GLY A 98 -17.69 -5.42 14.06
C GLY A 98 -17.41 -6.25 12.80
N SER A 99 -16.22 -6.85 12.71
CA SER A 99 -15.83 -7.67 11.54
C SER A 99 -15.04 -8.89 11.96
N ASP A 100 -15.19 -10.02 11.29
CA ASP A 100 -14.35 -11.21 11.53
C ASP A 100 -12.97 -11.14 10.87
N ARG A 101 -12.84 -10.25 9.88
CA ARG A 101 -11.68 -10.18 8.98
C ARG A 101 -11.04 -8.80 9.00
N GLY A 102 -9.73 -8.78 8.81
CA GLY A 102 -8.92 -7.56 8.83
C GLY A 102 -8.99 -6.74 7.54
N TYR A 103 -8.01 -5.82 7.42
CA TYR A 103 -7.88 -4.83 6.35
C TYR A 103 -9.02 -3.81 6.28
N ILE A 104 -9.71 -3.53 7.37
CA ILE A 104 -10.92 -2.69 7.42
C ILE A 104 -10.66 -1.24 7.88
N GLY A 105 -9.39 -0.84 7.96
CA GLY A 105 -9.01 0.51 8.37
C GLY A 105 -9.53 0.88 9.76
N ASP A 106 -10.19 2.02 9.87
CA ASP A 106 -10.74 2.60 11.09
C ASP A 106 -12.24 2.28 11.31
N LEU A 107 -12.84 1.42 10.49
CA LEU A 107 -14.26 1.06 10.56
C LEU A 107 -14.68 0.65 11.98
N VAL A 108 -14.01 -0.37 12.55
CA VAL A 108 -14.40 -0.88 13.87
C VAL A 108 -14.13 0.15 14.97
N SER A 109 -13.01 0.87 14.92
CA SER A 109 -12.70 1.89 15.92
C SER A 109 -13.73 3.02 15.95
N ARG A 110 -14.32 3.39 14.81
CA ARG A 110 -15.39 4.41 14.77
C ARG A 110 -16.67 3.92 15.44
N VAL A 111 -17.09 2.68 15.15
CA VAL A 111 -18.29 2.09 15.80
C VAL A 111 -18.09 2.00 17.31
N LEU A 112 -16.92 1.52 17.74
CA LEU A 112 -16.59 1.38 19.15
C LEU A 112 -16.57 2.72 19.87
N ARG A 113 -16.07 3.79 19.22
CA ARG A 113 -16.08 5.14 19.80
C ARG A 113 -17.51 5.59 20.11
N VAL A 114 -18.41 5.46 19.14
CA VAL A 114 -19.82 5.84 19.30
C VAL A 114 -20.52 4.97 20.35
N TYR A 115 -20.21 3.67 20.39
CA TYR A 115 -20.70 2.79 21.46
C TYR A 115 -20.21 3.23 22.84
N THR A 116 -18.92 3.53 23.00
CA THR A 116 -18.36 3.95 24.28
C THR A 116 -18.92 5.29 24.74
N GLU A 117 -19.16 6.20 23.81
CA GLU A 117 -19.79 7.49 24.05
C GLU A 117 -21.26 7.30 24.49
N PHE A 118 -22.03 6.47 23.78
CA PHE A 118 -23.39 6.09 24.17
C PHE A 118 -23.45 5.48 25.57
N ALA A 119 -22.54 4.55 25.89
CA ALA A 119 -22.46 3.94 27.20
C ALA A 119 -22.10 4.96 28.30
N SER A 120 -21.26 5.96 27.97
CA SER A 120 -20.87 7.02 28.91
C SER A 120 -22.00 7.99 29.27
N TYR A 121 -22.94 8.24 28.34
CA TYR A 121 -24.11 9.10 28.57
C TYR A 121 -25.19 8.41 29.40
N ARG A 122 -25.23 7.07 29.42
CA ARG A 122 -26.26 6.28 30.12
C ARG A 122 -25.76 5.67 31.43
N ARG A 123 -25.07 6.48 32.24
CA ARG A 123 -24.63 6.07 33.58
C ARG A 123 -25.83 5.72 34.46
N GLY A 124 -25.81 4.53 35.04
CA GLY A 124 -26.90 4.00 35.89
C GLY A 124 -27.87 3.06 35.18
N VAL A 125 -27.73 2.85 33.87
CA VAL A 125 -28.50 1.86 33.09
C VAL A 125 -27.65 0.62 32.88
N GLN A 126 -28.21 -0.57 33.07
CA GLN A 126 -27.50 -1.83 32.83
C GLN A 126 -27.42 -2.08 31.32
N ILE A 127 -26.22 -1.98 30.74
CA ILE A 127 -25.98 -2.28 29.33
C ILE A 127 -25.50 -3.72 29.20
N ASN A 128 -26.22 -4.54 28.43
CA ASN A 128 -25.84 -5.88 28.02
C ASN A 128 -25.26 -5.82 26.61
N LEU A 129 -24.01 -6.23 26.44
CA LEU A 129 -23.29 -6.14 25.16
C LEU A 129 -23.38 -7.47 24.40
N PHE A 130 -23.88 -7.39 23.17
CA PHE A 130 -23.80 -8.40 22.13
C PHE A 130 -22.84 -7.90 21.06
N PHE A 131 -21.66 -8.52 20.97
CA PHE A 131 -20.66 -8.12 19.97
C PHE A 131 -20.64 -9.13 18.82
N VAL A 132 -20.69 -8.63 17.58
CA VAL A 132 -20.64 -9.48 16.39
C VAL A 132 -19.33 -9.28 15.64
N GLY A 133 -18.60 -10.37 15.47
CA GLY A 133 -17.30 -10.40 14.82
C GLY A 133 -16.13 -10.42 15.81
N ARG A 134 -14.97 -10.87 15.33
CA ARG A 134 -13.76 -10.99 16.18
C ARG A 134 -12.95 -9.71 16.33
N ARG A 135 -12.91 -8.86 15.31
CA ARG A 135 -12.06 -7.67 15.30
C ARG A 135 -12.67 -6.55 16.14
N GLY A 136 -11.87 -6.03 17.07
CA GLY A 136 -12.22 -4.91 17.95
C GLY A 136 -13.02 -5.29 19.18
N PHE A 137 -13.39 -6.55 19.34
CA PHE A 137 -13.82 -7.05 20.64
C PHE A 137 -12.66 -6.93 21.63
N ARG A 138 -12.95 -6.39 22.81
CA ARG A 138 -11.99 -6.27 23.90
C ARG A 138 -12.70 -6.48 25.23
N GLU A 139 -11.97 -7.02 26.19
CA GLU A 139 -12.48 -7.27 27.54
C GLU A 139 -12.69 -5.98 28.35
N ASP A 140 -12.14 -4.85 27.92
CA ASP A 140 -12.31 -3.55 28.58
C ASP A 140 -13.55 -2.77 28.11
N LEU A 141 -14.34 -3.31 27.17
CA LEU A 141 -15.53 -2.61 26.66
C LEU A 141 -16.58 -2.41 27.77
N PRO A 142 -17.23 -1.23 27.83
CA PRO A 142 -18.23 -0.95 28.85
C PRO A 142 -19.46 -1.86 28.67
N GLY A 143 -20.12 -2.20 29.79
CA GLY A 143 -21.31 -3.06 29.83
C GLY A 143 -21.02 -4.52 30.16
N ARG A 144 -22.08 -5.26 30.51
CA ARG A 144 -22.03 -6.70 30.77
C ARG A 144 -22.06 -7.46 29.46
N LYS A 145 -20.98 -8.17 29.13
CA LYS A 145 -20.89 -8.99 27.91
C LYS A 145 -21.79 -10.22 28.07
N LEU A 146 -22.74 -10.39 27.16
CA LEU A 146 -23.62 -11.55 27.14
C LEU A 146 -23.25 -12.52 26.02
N ALA A 147 -22.80 -12.02 24.87
CA ALA A 147 -22.41 -12.88 23.77
C ALA A 147 -21.35 -12.22 22.85
N LEU A 148 -20.46 -13.07 22.35
CA LEU A 148 -19.58 -12.80 21.22
C LEU A 148 -19.97 -13.74 20.07
N VAL A 149 -20.51 -13.19 18.98
CA VAL A 149 -20.94 -13.97 17.82
C VAL A 149 -19.86 -13.91 16.75
N GLU A 150 -19.12 -14.99 16.58
CA GLU A 150 -18.06 -15.08 15.57
C GLU A 150 -18.55 -15.67 14.26
N GLY A 151 -17.95 -15.23 13.16
CA GLY A 151 -18.15 -15.80 11.82
C GLY A 151 -19.41 -15.33 11.10
N ALA A 152 -20.16 -14.37 11.64
CA ALA A 152 -21.28 -13.73 10.94
C ALA A 152 -20.80 -12.93 9.70
N PHE A 153 -19.58 -12.39 9.74
CA PHE A 153 -18.96 -11.58 8.68
C PHE A 153 -17.70 -12.26 8.12
N GLY A 154 -17.81 -13.56 7.83
CA GLY A 154 -16.73 -14.42 7.38
C GLY A 154 -16.32 -14.23 5.91
N LYS A 155 -16.24 -15.34 5.15
CA LYS A 155 -16.06 -15.26 3.69
C LYS A 155 -17.28 -14.61 3.06
N ASP A 156 -18.46 -15.04 3.44
CA ASP A 156 -19.70 -14.38 3.10
C ASP A 156 -20.47 -14.08 4.37
N ILE A 157 -21.58 -13.35 4.25
CA ILE A 157 -22.48 -13.12 5.39
C ILE A 157 -23.25 -14.40 5.73
N ASP A 158 -23.28 -14.78 7.01
CA ASP A 158 -24.03 -15.93 7.48
C ASP A 158 -25.38 -15.49 8.05
N LEU A 159 -26.41 -15.50 7.20
CA LEU A 159 -27.76 -15.03 7.56
C LEU A 159 -28.43 -15.91 8.63
N ARG A 160 -28.03 -17.18 8.80
CA ARG A 160 -28.62 -18.05 9.81
C ARG A 160 -28.28 -17.56 11.22
N LYS A 161 -27.02 -17.19 11.44
CA LYS A 161 -26.58 -16.58 12.70
C LYS A 161 -27.26 -15.25 12.99
N VAL A 162 -27.58 -14.48 11.94
CA VAL A 162 -28.34 -13.23 12.07
C VAL A 162 -29.76 -13.51 12.55
N ASP A 163 -30.42 -14.52 11.95
CA ASP A 163 -31.76 -14.95 12.37
C ASP A 163 -31.76 -15.46 13.82
N ASP A 164 -30.80 -16.30 14.20
CA ASP A 164 -30.67 -16.81 15.57
C ASP A 164 -30.51 -15.68 16.59
N LEU A 165 -29.71 -14.67 16.25
CA LEU A 165 -29.48 -13.50 17.09
C LEU A 165 -30.72 -12.61 17.18
N ALA A 166 -31.44 -12.40 16.07
CA ALA A 166 -32.68 -11.65 16.05
C ALA A 166 -33.72 -12.30 16.97
N VAL A 167 -33.90 -13.62 16.84
CA VAL A 167 -34.80 -14.41 17.68
C VAL A 167 -34.39 -14.33 19.15
N LEU A 168 -33.10 -14.40 19.46
CA LEU A 168 -32.60 -14.26 20.83
C LEU A 168 -32.94 -12.89 21.43
N LEU A 169 -32.63 -11.80 20.72
CA LEU A 169 -32.87 -10.43 21.20
C LEU A 169 -34.37 -10.15 21.38
N MET A 170 -35.20 -10.59 20.43
CA MET A 170 -36.65 -10.48 20.52
C MET A 170 -37.21 -11.26 21.72
N LYS A 171 -36.77 -12.50 21.94
CA LYS A 171 -37.19 -13.31 23.09
C LYS A 171 -36.82 -12.64 24.41
N ARG A 172 -35.61 -12.07 24.52
CA ARG A 172 -35.16 -11.35 25.72
C ARG A 172 -36.02 -10.12 26.00
N TYR A 173 -36.39 -9.37 24.97
CA TYR A 173 -37.27 -8.23 25.08
C TYR A 173 -38.68 -8.62 25.54
N MET A 174 -39.26 -9.67 24.94
CA MET A 174 -40.59 -10.19 25.32
C MET A 174 -40.61 -10.69 26.77
N LYS A 175 -39.52 -11.33 27.23
CA LYS A 175 -39.36 -11.78 28.63
C LYS A 175 -39.03 -10.66 29.63
N GLN A 176 -38.99 -9.40 29.19
CA GLN A 176 -38.63 -8.24 30.03
C GLN A 176 -37.21 -8.34 30.64
N GLU A 177 -36.31 -9.10 29.99
CA GLU A 177 -34.89 -9.12 30.35
C GLU A 177 -34.15 -7.88 29.82
N SER A 178 -34.70 -7.25 28.79
CA SER A 178 -34.24 -5.99 28.18
C SER A 178 -35.44 -5.05 27.96
N ASP A 179 -35.23 -3.76 28.20
CA ASP A 179 -36.24 -2.72 28.04
C ASP A 179 -36.11 -1.96 26.71
N ALA A 180 -34.92 -1.97 26.10
CA ALA A 180 -34.65 -1.39 24.79
C ALA A 180 -33.46 -2.09 24.14
N CYS A 181 -33.47 -2.22 22.81
CA CYS A 181 -32.36 -2.77 22.05
C CYS A 181 -31.85 -1.78 21.01
N TYR A 182 -30.53 -1.57 21.01
CA TYR A 182 -29.84 -0.68 20.09
C TYR A 182 -28.87 -1.46 19.22
N VAL A 183 -28.76 -1.11 17.94
CA VAL A 183 -27.76 -1.63 17.02
C VAL A 183 -26.78 -0.53 16.62
N PHE A 184 -25.50 -0.85 16.70
CA PHE A 184 -24.38 0.02 16.33
C PHE A 184 -23.70 -0.57 15.11
N PHE A 185 -23.80 0.10 13.98
CA PHE A 185 -23.25 -0.38 12.72
C PHE A 185 -22.73 0.78 11.88
N GLN A 186 -22.33 0.48 10.65
CA GLN A 186 -21.87 1.49 9.71
C GLN A 186 -22.61 1.40 8.40
N ARG A 187 -22.93 2.57 7.87
CA ARG A 187 -23.53 2.76 6.55
C ARG A 187 -22.47 3.31 5.58
N PRO A 188 -22.39 2.80 4.34
CA PRO A 188 -21.52 3.41 3.34
C PRO A 188 -22.17 4.69 2.81
N GLU A 189 -21.48 5.82 2.96
CA GLU A 189 -21.86 7.08 2.32
C GLU A 189 -21.17 7.17 0.97
N VAL A 190 -21.95 7.29 -0.11
CA VAL A 190 -21.40 7.65 -1.41
C VAL A 190 -21.75 9.11 -1.63
N PRO A 191 -20.78 10.04 -1.68
CA PRO A 191 -21.10 11.42 -1.99
C PRO A 191 -21.78 11.46 -3.36
N LEU A 192 -23.00 12.00 -3.39
CA LEU A 192 -23.65 12.37 -4.62
C LEU A 192 -22.73 13.36 -5.35
N GLY A 193 -22.52 13.15 -6.65
CA GLY A 193 -21.70 14.06 -7.44
C GLY A 193 -22.22 15.48 -7.28
N LEU A 194 -21.37 16.38 -6.78
CA LEU A 194 -21.68 17.80 -6.59
C LEU A 194 -22.14 18.41 -7.93
N ARG A 195 -23.45 18.65 -8.08
CA ARG A 195 -23.92 19.81 -8.85
C ARG A 195 -24.11 20.93 -7.83
N GLY A 196 -23.28 21.97 -7.96
CA GLY A 196 -23.29 23.13 -7.09
C GLY A 196 -24.65 23.83 -7.09
N GLY A 197 -25.01 24.38 -5.92
CA GLY A 197 -26.10 25.34 -5.77
C GLY A 197 -27.27 24.93 -4.89
N ALA A 198 -27.47 23.63 -4.62
CA ALA A 198 -28.67 23.14 -3.92
C ALA A 198 -28.42 22.59 -2.51
N VAL A 199 -27.30 22.93 -1.87
CA VAL A 199 -26.88 22.29 -0.60
C VAL A 199 -27.72 22.77 0.59
N GLU A 200 -28.02 24.06 0.69
CA GLU A 200 -28.70 24.62 1.88
C GLU A 200 -30.20 24.24 1.96
N GLN A 201 -30.90 24.16 0.83
CA GLN A 201 -32.33 23.77 0.82
C GLN A 201 -32.55 22.25 0.91
N ARG A 202 -31.50 21.43 0.71
CA ARG A 202 -31.58 19.96 0.83
C ARG A 202 -31.39 19.52 2.28
N GLU A 203 -30.54 20.18 3.05
CA GLU A 203 -30.28 19.85 4.46
C GLU A 203 -31.54 19.98 5.35
N GLU A 204 -32.45 20.92 5.05
CA GLU A 204 -33.73 21.05 5.76
C GLU A 204 -34.75 19.96 5.39
N ARG A 205 -34.84 19.57 4.10
CA ARG A 205 -35.71 18.46 3.67
C ARG A 205 -35.18 17.08 4.09
N GLU A 206 -33.86 16.90 4.13
CA GLU A 206 -33.21 15.67 4.60
C GLU A 206 -33.51 15.38 6.07
N ARG A 207 -33.72 16.40 6.90
CA ARG A 207 -34.10 16.23 8.33
C ARG A 207 -35.54 15.73 8.53
N GLU A 208 -36.44 15.98 7.58
CA GLU A 208 -37.86 15.62 7.71
C GLU A 208 -38.20 14.25 7.08
N GLU A 209 -37.37 13.75 6.15
CA GLU A 209 -37.62 12.49 5.41
C GLU A 209 -36.72 11.30 5.80
N GLU A 210 -35.73 11.47 6.69
CA GLU A 210 -34.94 10.35 7.21
C GLU A 210 -35.84 9.45 8.08
N SER A 211 -36.53 8.49 7.46
CA SER A 211 -36.71 7.20 8.12
C SER A 211 -35.32 6.78 8.59
N PRO A 212 -35.16 6.36 9.86
CA PRO A 212 -33.84 6.08 10.43
C PRO A 212 -33.05 4.98 9.67
N PHE A 213 -33.70 4.36 8.69
CA PHE A 213 -33.14 3.38 7.76
C PHE A 213 -32.86 3.85 6.33
N PHE A 214 -33.41 4.97 5.83
CA PHE A 214 -33.52 5.14 4.37
C PHE A 214 -32.85 6.35 3.73
N TYR A 215 -32.35 6.06 2.53
CA TYR A 215 -31.66 6.93 1.59
C TYR A 215 -32.70 7.55 0.64
N PRO A 216 -32.90 8.87 0.62
CA PRO A 216 -33.53 9.53 -0.51
C PRO A 216 -32.48 9.67 -1.61
N GLY A 217 -32.57 8.89 -2.69
CA GLY A 217 -31.71 9.12 -3.86
C GLY A 217 -31.48 7.95 -4.79
N PHE A 218 -32.53 7.33 -5.32
CA PHE A 218 -32.38 6.22 -6.27
C PHE A 218 -32.53 6.59 -7.76
N GLN A 219 -32.88 7.83 -8.12
CA GLN A 219 -33.12 8.18 -9.54
C GLN A 219 -32.03 9.02 -10.24
N GLU A 220 -31.12 9.71 -9.53
CA GLU A 220 -30.20 10.66 -10.21
C GLU A 220 -28.79 10.13 -10.55
N VAL A 221 -28.37 8.98 -9.99
CA VAL A 221 -26.95 8.55 -10.06
C VAL A 221 -26.60 7.70 -11.28
N LEU A 222 -27.57 7.34 -12.13
CA LEU A 222 -27.32 6.54 -13.34
C LEU A 222 -26.51 7.26 -14.44
N ARG A 223 -26.07 8.52 -14.23
CA ARG A 223 -25.34 9.31 -15.23
C ARG A 223 -23.85 9.53 -14.97
N ALA A 224 -23.28 9.04 -13.86
CA ALA A 224 -21.85 9.20 -13.57
C ALA A 224 -21.07 7.89 -13.78
N LYS A 225 -19.92 7.95 -14.47
CA LYS A 225 -19.04 6.79 -14.65
C LYS A 225 -18.68 6.20 -13.26
N PRO A 226 -18.97 4.92 -12.99
CA PRO A 226 -19.02 4.32 -11.65
C PRO A 226 -17.68 4.22 -10.92
N HIS A 227 -16.55 4.59 -11.54
CA HIS A 227 -15.22 4.41 -10.97
C HIS A 227 -14.78 5.55 -10.03
N ALA A 228 -15.15 6.81 -10.30
CA ALA A 228 -14.64 7.97 -9.54
C ALA A 228 -15.41 8.25 -8.24
N ALA A 229 -16.71 7.91 -8.17
CA ALA A 229 -17.54 8.16 -6.98
C ALA A 229 -17.22 7.22 -5.80
N VAL A 230 -16.73 6.01 -6.10
CA VAL A 230 -16.36 4.98 -5.10
C VAL A 230 -15.11 5.40 -4.33
N GLU A 231 -14.23 6.20 -4.92
CA GLU A 231 -12.97 6.63 -4.29
C GLU A 231 -13.16 7.68 -3.18
N ARG A 232 -14.27 8.41 -3.21
CA ARG A 232 -14.60 9.47 -2.23
C ARG A 232 -15.64 9.05 -1.19
N GLY A 233 -16.15 7.82 -1.26
CA GLY A 233 -17.13 7.32 -0.29
C GLY A 233 -16.60 7.32 1.15
N SER A 234 -17.42 7.80 2.07
CA SER A 234 -17.21 7.75 3.52
C SER A 234 -18.06 6.63 4.11
N TYR A 235 -17.99 6.42 5.41
CA TYR A 235 -18.95 5.62 6.14
C TYR A 235 -19.27 6.32 7.45
N ARG A 236 -20.56 6.43 7.76
CA ARG A 236 -21.04 7.03 9.01
C ARG A 236 -21.40 5.93 10.00
N PRO A 237 -20.93 6.00 11.26
CA PRO A 237 -21.47 5.16 12.32
C PRO A 237 -22.92 5.55 12.56
N VAL A 238 -23.79 4.55 12.62
CA VAL A 238 -25.23 4.72 12.88
C VAL A 238 -25.56 4.00 14.17
N VAL A 239 -26.26 4.72 15.05
CA VAL A 239 -26.87 4.15 16.26
C VAL A 239 -28.35 4.13 16.04
N LEU A 240 -28.96 2.96 16.19
CA LEU A 240 -30.37 2.82 15.95
C LEU A 240 -31.03 2.01 17.04
N ARG A 241 -32.13 2.52 17.57
CA ARG A 241 -33.02 1.76 18.44
C ARG A 241 -33.96 0.92 17.57
N PHE A 242 -33.87 -0.40 17.67
CA PHE A 242 -34.71 -1.29 16.87
C PHE A 242 -35.78 -2.01 17.70
N LEU A 243 -35.61 -2.13 19.02
CA LEU A 243 -36.66 -2.53 19.94
C LEU A 243 -36.85 -1.48 21.05
N PRO A 244 -38.09 -1.07 21.37
CA PRO A 244 -39.30 -1.34 20.58
C PRO A 244 -39.19 -0.71 19.17
N PRO A 245 -39.78 -1.32 18.13
CA PRO A 245 -39.71 -0.77 16.78
C PRO A 245 -40.58 0.49 16.70
N ASP A 246 -40.05 1.54 16.05
CA ASP A 246 -40.77 2.80 15.85
C ASP A 246 -41.74 2.67 14.66
N ILE A 247 -42.89 2.05 14.90
CA ILE A 247 -43.94 1.88 13.91
C ILE A 247 -44.95 3.02 14.08
N ARG A 248 -44.91 3.99 13.16
CA ARG A 248 -45.81 5.15 13.18
C ARG A 248 -47.20 4.70 12.74
N LYS A 249 -48.24 5.14 13.45
CA LYS A 249 -49.63 4.86 13.05
C LYS A 249 -50.02 5.72 11.86
N ARG A 250 -49.77 5.23 10.65
CA ARG A 250 -50.16 5.90 9.41
C ARG A 250 -51.21 5.10 8.70
N TYR A 251 -52.40 5.68 8.60
CA TYR A 251 -53.47 5.11 7.80
C TYR A 251 -53.27 5.50 6.33
N SER A 252 -53.00 4.51 5.48
CA SER A 252 -53.03 4.67 4.03
C SER A 252 -54.43 4.33 3.50
N PRO A 253 -55.20 5.28 2.94
CA PRO A 253 -56.56 5.03 2.45
C PRO A 253 -56.61 4.13 1.21
N ASP A 254 -55.51 4.04 0.46
CA ASP A 254 -55.42 3.22 -0.75
C ASP A 254 -55.21 1.72 -0.44
N LEU A 255 -55.01 1.36 0.83
CA LEU A 255 -54.64 0.03 1.28
C LEU A 255 -55.87 -0.69 1.87
N ILE A 256 -56.69 -1.30 1.02
CA ILE A 256 -57.83 -2.11 1.46
C ILE A 256 -57.38 -3.56 1.64
N LEU A 257 -57.40 -4.07 2.87
CA LEU A 257 -56.96 -5.41 3.23
C LEU A 257 -58.12 -6.22 3.81
N ASN A 258 -58.36 -7.41 3.27
CA ASN A 258 -59.22 -8.42 3.88
C ASN A 258 -58.34 -9.48 4.54
N ILE A 259 -58.40 -9.57 5.88
CA ILE A 259 -57.59 -10.51 6.66
C ILE A 259 -58.44 -11.74 6.96
N GLU A 260 -57.97 -12.92 6.55
CA GLU A 260 -58.69 -14.20 6.76
C GLU A 260 -58.36 -14.86 8.11
N ALA A 261 -57.27 -14.44 8.75
CA ALA A 261 -56.79 -14.98 10.03
C ALA A 261 -57.21 -14.09 11.22
N GLU A 262 -56.98 -14.60 12.44
CA GLU A 262 -57.13 -13.78 13.65
C GLU A 262 -56.15 -12.60 13.62
N GLU A 263 -56.68 -11.40 13.88
CA GLU A 263 -55.97 -10.13 13.72
C GLU A 263 -54.68 -10.07 14.54
N GLU A 264 -54.72 -10.58 15.78
CA GLU A 264 -53.56 -10.61 16.68
C GLU A 264 -52.46 -11.54 16.17
N GLU A 265 -52.81 -12.76 15.75
CA GLU A 265 -51.85 -13.74 15.24
C GLU A 265 -51.18 -13.24 13.94
N PHE A 266 -51.96 -12.64 13.05
CA PHE A 266 -51.44 -12.08 11.80
C PHE A 266 -50.48 -10.92 12.07
N LEU A 267 -50.85 -9.98 12.94
CA LEU A 267 -49.99 -8.85 13.33
C LEU A 267 -48.69 -9.32 13.98
N HIS A 268 -48.74 -10.33 14.85
CA HIS A 268 -47.55 -10.89 15.48
C HIS A 268 -46.61 -11.54 14.47
N THR A 269 -47.16 -12.29 13.51
CA THR A 269 -46.39 -12.94 12.44
C THR A 269 -45.75 -11.90 11.52
N LEU A 270 -46.51 -10.86 11.15
CA LEU A 270 -46.01 -9.78 10.29
C LEU A 270 -44.93 -8.96 10.99
N LEU A 271 -45.08 -8.70 12.29
CA LEU A 271 -44.07 -8.02 13.09
C LEU A 271 -42.79 -8.85 13.20
N ASP A 272 -42.88 -10.16 13.43
CA ASP A 272 -41.71 -11.04 13.44
C ASP A 272 -41.00 -11.05 12.08
N LEU A 273 -41.76 -11.12 10.97
CA LEU A 273 -41.22 -11.01 9.63
C LEU A 273 -40.50 -9.67 9.41
N TYR A 274 -41.11 -8.55 9.82
CA TYR A 274 -40.51 -7.22 9.75
C TYR A 274 -39.21 -7.16 10.55
N MET A 275 -39.18 -7.65 11.78
CA MET A 275 -38.00 -7.60 12.65
C MET A 275 -36.85 -8.47 12.12
N ARG A 276 -37.15 -9.67 11.59
CA ARG A 276 -36.13 -10.52 10.97
C ARG A 276 -35.57 -9.91 9.70
N PHE A 277 -36.43 -9.37 8.84
CA PHE A 277 -35.99 -8.69 7.63
C PHE A 277 -35.14 -7.47 7.98
N PHE A 278 -35.61 -6.67 8.92
CA PHE A 278 -34.92 -5.51 9.45
C PHE A 278 -33.49 -5.85 9.90
N MET A 279 -33.34 -6.88 10.72
CA MET A 279 -32.03 -7.35 11.18
C MET A 279 -31.13 -7.82 10.04
N LYS A 280 -31.68 -8.54 9.04
CA LYS A 280 -30.91 -8.95 7.85
C LYS A 280 -30.39 -7.75 7.08
N GLU A 281 -31.21 -6.73 6.85
CA GLU A 281 -30.81 -5.52 6.13
C GLU A 281 -29.68 -4.78 6.83
N VAL A 282 -29.78 -4.56 8.15
CA VAL A 282 -28.71 -3.92 8.92
C VAL A 282 -27.39 -4.67 8.80
N PHE A 283 -27.44 -6.00 8.88
CA PHE A 283 -26.26 -6.84 8.77
C PHE A 283 -25.67 -6.82 7.36
N MET A 284 -26.50 -6.85 6.32
CA MET A 284 -26.04 -6.75 4.93
C MET A 284 -25.48 -5.36 4.60
N GLU A 285 -26.08 -4.30 5.16
CA GLU A 285 -25.59 -2.93 5.02
C GLU A 285 -24.24 -2.76 5.72
N HIS A 286 -24.09 -3.28 6.95
CA HIS A 286 -22.81 -3.30 7.64
C HIS A 286 -21.76 -4.12 6.89
N PHE A 287 -22.13 -5.29 6.35
CA PHE A 287 -21.22 -6.11 5.54
C PHE A 287 -20.78 -5.39 4.26
N THR A 288 -21.67 -4.60 3.65
CA THR A 288 -21.35 -3.72 2.53
C THR A 288 -20.29 -2.68 2.94
N SER A 289 -20.47 -2.03 4.10
CA SER A 289 -19.48 -1.10 4.68
C SER A 289 -18.13 -1.77 4.97
N ILE A 290 -18.14 -2.99 5.52
CA ILE A 290 -16.91 -3.77 5.78
C ILE A 290 -16.12 -3.99 4.49
N ASN A 291 -16.79 -4.43 3.42
CA ASN A 291 -16.12 -4.69 2.14
C ASN A 291 -15.66 -3.40 1.46
N PHE A 292 -16.40 -2.30 1.61
CA PHE A 292 -15.99 -0.98 1.13
C PHE A 292 -14.75 -0.45 1.85
N ALA A 293 -14.75 -0.46 3.19
CA ALA A 293 -13.59 -0.09 4.00
C ALA A 293 -12.38 -0.98 3.70
N ARG A 294 -12.62 -2.27 3.42
CA ARG A 294 -11.60 -3.21 3.00
C ARG A 294 -10.95 -2.83 1.68
N TYR A 295 -11.76 -2.58 0.66
CA TYR A 295 -11.30 -2.11 -0.63
C TYR A 295 -10.44 -0.84 -0.49
N ARG A 296 -10.95 0.20 0.21
CA ARG A 296 -10.24 1.47 0.39
C ARG A 296 -8.90 1.30 1.13
N THR A 297 -8.88 0.49 2.18
CA THR A 297 -7.66 0.25 2.96
C THR A 297 -6.61 -0.48 2.13
N ILE A 298 -7.02 -1.52 1.41
CA ILE A 298 -6.13 -2.30 0.55
C ILE A 298 -5.56 -1.44 -0.58
N ARG A 299 -6.40 -0.61 -1.20
CA ARG A 299 -5.96 0.32 -2.25
C ARG A 299 -4.91 1.30 -1.73
N ARG A 300 -5.13 1.92 -0.57
CA ARG A 300 -4.15 2.79 0.10
C ARG A 300 -2.84 2.05 0.42
N ILE A 301 -2.92 0.80 0.88
CA ILE A 301 -1.73 -0.02 1.14
C ILE A 301 -0.98 -0.28 -0.16
N THR A 302 -1.68 -0.58 -1.25
CA THR A 302 -1.11 -0.86 -2.57
C THR A 302 -0.39 0.37 -3.14
N GLU A 303 -1.00 1.55 -3.05
CA GLU A 303 -0.39 2.83 -3.43
C GLU A 303 0.87 3.14 -2.61
N ASN A 304 0.87 2.82 -1.31
CA ASN A 304 2.05 2.95 -0.45
C ASN A 304 3.17 1.98 -0.87
N ILE A 305 2.81 0.75 -1.21
CA ILE A 305 3.77 -0.25 -1.70
C ILE A 305 4.40 0.23 -3.01
N ASP A 306 3.62 0.80 -3.93
CA ASP A 306 4.15 1.33 -5.19
C ASP A 306 5.16 2.45 -4.98
N ARG A 307 4.88 3.37 -4.05
CA ARG A 307 5.84 4.40 -3.66
C ARG A 307 7.13 3.80 -3.11
N LYS A 308 7.04 2.80 -2.22
CA LYS A 308 8.20 2.13 -1.64
C LYS A 308 9.02 1.34 -2.66
N ILE A 309 8.37 0.66 -3.60
CA ILE A 309 9.05 -0.01 -4.72
C ILE A 309 9.80 1.02 -5.56
N GLY A 310 9.20 2.18 -5.84
CA GLY A 310 9.86 3.29 -6.54
C GLY A 310 11.11 3.79 -5.81
N GLU A 311 11.02 4.02 -4.50
CA GLU A 311 12.16 4.42 -3.65
C GLU A 311 13.28 3.38 -3.68
N TYR A 312 12.97 2.09 -3.48
CA TYR A 312 13.97 1.02 -3.50
C TYR A 312 14.63 0.86 -4.87
N ARG A 313 13.89 1.04 -5.97
CA ARG A 313 14.47 1.05 -7.33
C ARG A 313 15.46 2.20 -7.53
N ARG A 314 15.13 3.40 -7.04
CA ARG A 314 16.07 4.56 -7.11
C ARG A 314 17.33 4.28 -6.30
N LEU A 315 17.19 3.78 -5.08
CA LEU A 315 18.32 3.43 -4.23
C LEU A 315 19.19 2.34 -4.85
N GLN A 316 18.56 1.31 -5.43
CA GLN A 316 19.27 0.24 -6.15
C GLN A 316 20.08 0.78 -7.34
N ASN A 317 19.49 1.70 -8.12
CA ASN A 317 20.19 2.32 -9.24
C ASN A 317 21.37 3.19 -8.77
N LYS A 318 21.20 3.93 -7.67
CA LYS A 318 22.26 4.74 -7.06
C LYS A 318 23.44 3.88 -6.61
N LEU A 319 23.18 2.84 -5.81
CA LEU A 319 24.22 1.90 -5.35
C LEU A 319 24.93 1.21 -6.52
N ARG A 320 24.20 0.90 -7.60
CA ARG A 320 24.80 0.34 -8.81
C ARG A 320 25.75 1.34 -9.48
N GLN A 321 25.38 2.61 -9.57
CA GLN A 321 26.23 3.66 -10.15
C GLN A 321 27.46 3.92 -9.29
N GLU A 322 27.31 3.98 -7.96
CA GLU A 322 28.43 4.13 -7.02
C GLU A 322 29.41 2.96 -7.17
N LYS A 323 28.90 1.72 -7.26
CA LYS A 323 29.74 0.54 -7.51
C LYS A 323 30.49 0.62 -8.85
N ILE A 324 29.81 1.02 -9.93
CA ILE A 324 30.45 1.18 -11.24
C ILE A 324 31.55 2.26 -11.17
N ASN A 325 31.27 3.40 -10.53
CA ASN A 325 32.26 4.46 -10.39
C ASN A 325 33.49 3.99 -9.60
N LYS A 326 33.29 3.27 -8.50
CA LYS A 326 34.38 2.68 -7.72
C LYS A 326 35.22 1.69 -8.53
N GLU A 327 34.57 0.81 -9.29
CA GLU A 327 35.27 -0.12 -10.20
C GLU A 327 36.07 0.62 -11.27
N ILE A 328 35.54 1.72 -11.83
CA ILE A 328 36.26 2.56 -12.81
C ILE A 328 37.44 3.28 -12.16
N GLU A 329 37.26 3.85 -10.95
CA GLU A 329 38.33 4.50 -10.19
C GLU A 329 39.48 3.52 -9.93
N ASP A 330 39.18 2.31 -9.49
CA ASP A 330 40.19 1.26 -9.24
C ASP A 330 40.95 0.88 -10.53
N ILE A 331 40.25 0.77 -11.67
CA ILE A 331 40.87 0.48 -12.98
C ILE A 331 41.79 1.62 -13.42
N VAL A 332 41.32 2.87 -13.30
CA VAL A 332 42.09 4.06 -13.69
C VAL A 332 43.35 4.18 -12.83
N LEU A 333 43.22 4.02 -11.51
CA LEU A 333 44.36 4.05 -10.59
C LEU A 333 45.37 2.93 -10.90
N SER A 334 44.89 1.72 -11.20
CA SER A 334 45.75 0.60 -11.58
C SER A 334 46.50 0.87 -12.88
N HIS A 335 45.84 1.46 -13.88
CA HIS A 335 46.46 1.83 -15.14
C HIS A 335 47.50 2.94 -14.96
N MET A 336 47.17 3.99 -14.20
CA MET A 336 48.12 5.06 -13.88
C MET A 336 49.35 4.52 -13.15
N ALA A 337 49.17 3.62 -12.17
CA ALA A 337 50.28 2.98 -11.47
C ALA A 337 51.16 2.12 -12.41
N GLU A 338 50.56 1.46 -13.40
CA GLU A 338 51.29 0.70 -14.41
C GLU A 338 52.08 1.63 -15.36
N GLU A 339 51.51 2.75 -15.78
CA GLU A 339 52.21 3.76 -16.59
C GLU A 339 53.36 4.41 -15.81
N GLU A 340 53.13 4.83 -14.56
CA GLU A 340 54.18 5.36 -13.70
C GLU A 340 55.31 4.34 -13.49
N LYS A 341 54.96 3.06 -13.33
CA LYS A 341 55.97 1.99 -13.23
C LYS A 341 56.78 1.87 -14.52
N LYS A 342 56.15 1.88 -15.69
CA LYS A 342 56.85 1.87 -16.99
C LYS A 342 57.78 3.07 -17.14
N GLU A 343 57.34 4.25 -16.69
CA GLU A 343 58.18 5.46 -16.70
C GLU A 343 59.37 5.35 -15.73
N ARG A 344 59.15 4.84 -14.51
CA ARG A 344 60.23 4.60 -13.53
C ARG A 344 61.20 3.55 -14.03
N ASP A 345 60.71 2.42 -14.53
CA ASP A 345 61.52 1.37 -15.14
C ASP A 345 62.31 1.94 -16.33
N PHE A 346 61.71 2.81 -17.15
CA PHE A 346 62.40 3.51 -18.25
C PHE A 346 63.54 4.43 -17.76
N ILE A 347 63.34 5.15 -16.66
CA ILE A 347 64.38 6.02 -16.07
C ILE A 347 65.49 5.18 -15.41
N GLU A 348 65.13 4.10 -14.71
CA GLU A 348 66.06 3.27 -13.97
C GLU A 348 66.87 2.34 -14.88
N GLU A 349 66.26 1.67 -15.87
CA GLU A 349 66.88 0.63 -16.72
C GLU A 349 68.07 1.13 -17.57
N GLY A 350 68.15 2.44 -17.79
CA GLY A 350 69.32 3.11 -18.40
C GLY A 350 69.61 2.70 -19.85
N PHE A 351 70.45 3.48 -20.52
CA PHE A 351 70.68 3.35 -21.96
C PHE A 351 72.01 2.64 -22.26
N THR A 352 72.06 1.85 -23.34
CA THR A 352 73.31 1.29 -23.87
C THR A 352 73.76 2.11 -25.07
N LEU A 353 74.91 2.77 -24.97
CA LEU A 353 75.44 3.59 -26.06
C LEU A 353 76.24 2.71 -27.03
N ARG A 354 75.73 2.46 -28.24
CA ARG A 354 76.48 1.81 -29.32
C ARG A 354 77.24 2.82 -30.15
N VAL A 355 78.54 2.59 -30.31
CA VAL A 355 79.42 3.46 -31.08
C VAL A 355 80.25 2.65 -32.07
N ASP A 356 80.46 3.19 -33.27
CA ASP A 356 81.33 2.58 -34.28
C ASP A 356 82.78 2.45 -33.76
N TYR A 357 83.45 1.37 -34.14
CA TYR A 357 84.81 1.03 -33.69
C TYR A 357 85.86 2.08 -34.09
N ARG A 358 85.59 2.86 -35.15
CA ARG A 358 86.48 3.90 -35.67
C ARG A 358 86.48 5.21 -34.87
N LEU A 359 85.59 5.36 -33.88
CA LEU A 359 85.50 6.60 -33.09
C LEU A 359 86.57 6.65 -31.97
N PRO A 360 87.29 7.78 -31.82
CA PRO A 360 88.26 7.98 -30.75
C PRO A 360 87.64 7.85 -29.35
N GLN A 361 88.37 7.28 -28.39
CA GLN A 361 87.90 7.07 -27.01
C GLN A 361 87.49 8.38 -26.31
N GLU A 362 88.18 9.49 -26.58
CA GLU A 362 87.89 10.82 -26.01
C GLU A 362 86.51 11.36 -26.45
N THR A 363 86.11 11.08 -27.69
CA THR A 363 84.80 11.49 -28.21
C THR A 363 83.68 10.69 -27.55
N VAL A 364 83.91 9.41 -27.28
CA VAL A 364 82.96 8.51 -26.61
C VAL A 364 82.75 8.92 -25.15
N SER A 365 83.81 9.27 -24.43
CA SER A 365 83.72 9.74 -23.04
C SER A 365 83.01 11.09 -22.94
N LEU A 366 83.30 12.03 -23.85
CA LEU A 366 82.60 13.32 -23.91
C LEU A 366 81.10 13.15 -24.20
N LEU A 367 80.74 12.26 -25.13
CA LEU A 367 79.35 11.94 -25.46
C LEU A 367 78.62 11.30 -24.28
N ARG A 368 79.26 10.35 -23.58
CA ARG A 368 78.71 9.74 -22.38
C ARG A 368 78.39 10.79 -21.32
N THR A 369 79.35 11.68 -21.03
CA THR A 369 79.17 12.75 -20.04
C THR A 369 78.07 13.74 -20.43
N ARG A 370 77.98 14.11 -21.71
CA ARG A 370 76.91 15.00 -22.21
C ARG A 370 75.54 14.35 -22.11
N LEU A 371 75.41 13.08 -22.50
CA LEU A 371 74.15 12.34 -22.43
C LEU A 371 73.70 12.12 -20.97
N GLN A 372 74.63 11.84 -20.06
CA GLN A 372 74.34 11.78 -18.63
C GLN A 372 73.88 13.13 -18.05
N ARG A 373 74.49 14.25 -18.47
CA ARG A 373 74.02 15.60 -18.08
C ARG A 373 72.63 15.95 -18.61
N LEU A 374 72.22 15.33 -19.73
CA LEU A 374 70.90 15.50 -20.32
C LEU A 374 69.84 14.54 -19.71
N GLY A 375 70.20 13.78 -18.67
CA GLY A 375 69.28 12.87 -17.97
C GLY A 375 69.23 11.44 -18.51
N PHE A 376 70.09 11.07 -19.48
CA PHE A 376 70.19 9.70 -19.97
C PHE A 376 71.20 8.90 -19.14
N SER A 377 70.71 8.00 -18.27
CA SER A 377 71.53 7.12 -17.44
C SER A 377 72.22 6.03 -18.27
N ILE A 378 73.39 6.30 -18.85
CA ILE A 378 74.12 5.31 -19.67
C ILE A 378 74.78 4.23 -18.80
N ARG A 379 74.27 2.99 -18.88
CA ARG A 379 74.79 1.83 -18.14
C ARG A 379 75.99 1.19 -18.82
N ASP A 380 75.90 0.93 -20.12
CA ASP A 380 76.93 0.22 -20.88
C ASP A 380 77.25 0.91 -22.22
N VAL A 381 78.48 0.69 -22.73
CA VAL A 381 78.96 1.25 -24.00
C VAL A 381 79.47 0.11 -24.88
N GLU A 382 78.68 -0.30 -25.85
CA GLU A 382 79.03 -1.38 -26.78
C GLU A 382 79.71 -0.82 -28.04
N ARG A 383 80.85 -1.40 -28.44
CA ARG A 383 81.51 -1.08 -29.72
C ARG A 383 81.19 -2.15 -30.75
N ARG A 384 80.71 -1.76 -31.94
CA ARG A 384 80.41 -2.70 -33.03
C ARG A 384 80.82 -2.13 -34.39
N SER A 385 81.28 -3.01 -35.28
CA SER A 385 81.59 -2.69 -36.67
C SER A 385 80.33 -2.66 -37.54
N LEU A 386 80.32 -1.82 -38.59
CA LEU A 386 79.27 -1.71 -39.63
C LEU A 386 77.97 -0.97 -39.25
N ILE A 387 77.99 -0.18 -38.16
CA ILE A 387 76.81 0.63 -37.77
C ILE A 387 76.83 2.00 -38.46
N GLY A 388 78.00 2.55 -38.82
CA GLY A 388 78.11 3.81 -39.55
C GLY A 388 77.64 5.04 -38.77
N GLY A 389 77.56 4.96 -37.43
CA GLY A 389 76.97 6.01 -36.60
C GLY A 389 77.01 5.75 -35.08
N ILE A 390 76.27 6.59 -34.34
CA ILE A 390 76.06 6.48 -32.89
C ILE A 390 74.60 6.07 -32.67
N GLN A 391 74.37 5.00 -31.92
CA GLN A 391 73.03 4.53 -31.60
C GLN A 391 72.85 4.46 -30.09
N LEU A 392 71.73 4.97 -29.60
CA LEU A 392 71.30 4.74 -28.23
C LEU A 392 70.32 3.57 -28.25
N LEU A 393 70.65 2.49 -27.55
CA LEU A 393 69.76 1.35 -27.42
C LEU A 393 69.06 1.34 -26.08
N ASP A 394 67.77 1.11 -26.21
CA ASP A 394 66.85 0.67 -25.18
C ASP A 394 66.37 -0.75 -25.54
N ARG A 395 65.81 -1.50 -24.58
CA ARG A 395 65.35 -2.88 -24.77
C ARG A 395 64.42 -3.07 -25.96
N ASN A 396 63.57 -2.08 -26.25
CA ASN A 396 62.58 -2.16 -27.33
C ASN A 396 62.73 -1.09 -28.44
N ARG A 397 63.74 -0.22 -28.36
CA ARG A 397 63.92 0.87 -29.34
C ARG A 397 65.39 1.15 -29.61
N VAL A 398 65.71 1.33 -30.90
CA VAL A 398 67.01 1.82 -31.35
C VAL A 398 66.84 3.27 -31.77
N VAL A 399 67.43 4.19 -31.01
CA VAL A 399 67.45 5.61 -31.37
C VAL A 399 68.78 5.88 -32.08
N ASP A 400 68.73 6.06 -33.40
CA ASP A 400 69.91 6.40 -34.19
C ASP A 400 70.20 7.91 -34.07
N LEU A 401 71.35 8.24 -33.51
CA LEU A 401 71.83 9.61 -33.30
C LEU A 401 72.76 10.08 -34.43
N SER A 402 72.96 9.27 -35.47
CA SER A 402 73.76 9.65 -36.64
C SER A 402 73.10 10.72 -37.50
N VAL A 403 73.92 11.54 -38.17
CA VAL A 403 73.46 12.55 -39.13
C VAL A 403 72.68 11.91 -40.30
N GLN A 404 73.04 10.68 -40.68
CA GLN A 404 72.32 9.90 -41.69
C GLN A 404 70.91 9.50 -41.25
N GLY A 405 70.71 9.16 -39.97
CA GLY A 405 69.39 8.87 -39.40
C GLY A 405 68.44 10.07 -39.46
N LYS A 406 68.92 11.27 -39.08
CA LYS A 406 68.14 12.53 -39.18
C LYS A 406 67.81 12.92 -40.62
N LEU A 407 68.71 12.69 -41.57
CA LEU A 407 68.43 12.91 -43.00
C LEU A 407 67.36 11.94 -43.53
N ARG A 408 67.33 10.69 -43.04
CA ARG A 408 66.34 9.68 -43.43
C ARG A 408 64.94 9.99 -42.87
N SER A 409 64.86 10.45 -41.62
CA SER A 409 63.60 10.89 -41.01
C SER A 409 63.06 12.18 -41.64
N LEU A 410 63.93 13.15 -41.96
CA LEU A 410 63.57 14.33 -42.76
C LEU A 410 63.05 13.94 -44.15
N ARG A 411 63.69 12.98 -44.83
CA ARG A 411 63.22 12.48 -46.14
C ARG A 411 61.84 11.83 -46.05
N LEU A 412 61.58 11.06 -45.00
CA LEU A 412 60.27 10.44 -44.74
C LEU A 412 59.19 11.48 -44.39
N TYR A 413 59.54 12.51 -43.61
CA TYR A 413 58.66 13.62 -43.28
C TYR A 413 58.31 14.45 -44.52
N ILE A 414 59.30 14.79 -45.35
CA ILE A 414 59.11 15.45 -46.65
C ILE A 414 58.26 14.58 -47.60
N LYS A 415 58.50 13.26 -47.64
CA LYS A 415 57.71 12.32 -48.48
C LYS A 415 56.26 12.20 -48.01
N ASN A 416 56.00 12.29 -46.71
CA ASN A 416 54.65 12.32 -46.15
C ASN A 416 53.95 13.65 -46.42
N ILE A 417 54.66 14.78 -46.35
CA ILE A 417 54.13 16.10 -46.72
C ILE A 417 53.79 16.15 -48.22
N LEU A 418 54.66 15.61 -49.08
CA LEU A 418 54.39 15.52 -50.53
C LEU A 418 53.22 14.58 -50.84
N ARG A 419 52.97 13.54 -50.03
CA ARG A 419 51.78 12.68 -50.15
C ARG A 419 50.48 13.33 -49.66
N SER A 420 50.54 14.19 -48.65
CA SER A 420 49.36 14.91 -48.15
C SER A 420 48.98 16.11 -49.02
N SER A 421 49.95 16.66 -49.75
CA SER A 421 49.80 17.79 -50.66
C SER A 421 49.86 17.29 -52.09
N GLY A 422 48.81 16.59 -52.56
CA GLY A 422 48.77 15.80 -53.79
C GLY A 422 49.61 16.34 -54.97
N TRP A 423 50.83 15.81 -55.08
CA TRP A 423 51.73 15.85 -56.24
C TRP A 423 52.20 14.44 -56.55
#